data_AF-A0A7C4ES51-F1
#
_entry.id   AF-A0A7C4ES51-F1
#
_cell.length_a   1.000
_cell.length_b   1.000
_cell.length_c   1.000
_cell.angle_alpha   90.00
_cell.angle_beta   90.00
_cell.angle_gamma   90.00
#
_symmetry.space_group_name_H-M   'P 1'
#
loop_
_entity.id
_entity.type
_entity.pdbx_description
1 polymer ?
#
loop_
_entity_poly.entity_id
_entity_poly.type
_entity_poly.pdbx_seq_one_letter_code
_entity_poly.pdbx_strand_id
1 'polypeptide(L)' 'QTPQTFTRDLLQQAHHMACAEGYIGTDDASLVARLGVPVAIVPGIYTNIKITTPEDLLIAEALLQQGAL' A
#
# COMPACT_ATOMS: atom_id res chain seq x y z
N GLN A 1 2.93 3.93 -1.02
CA GLN A 1 4.01 2.94 -0.84
C GLN A 1 3.55 1.91 0.19
N THR A 2 3.99 0.65 0.07
CA THR A 2 3.78 -0.40 1.08
C THR A 2 5.08 -0.57 1.89
N PRO A 3 5.07 -1.21 3.09
CA PRO A 3 3.94 -1.87 3.76
C PRO A 3 2.84 -0.90 4.21
N GLN A 4 1.63 -1.42 4.32
CA GLN A 4 0.52 -0.78 5.05
C GLN A 4 0.23 -1.69 6.25
N THR A 5 0.02 -1.11 7.43
CA THR A 5 -0.11 -1.89 8.67
C THR A 5 -1.37 -1.50 9.42
N PHE A 6 -2.17 -2.53 9.74
CA PHE A 6 -3.43 -2.43 10.44
C PHE A 6 -3.62 -3.68 11.30
N THR A 7 -4.50 -3.62 12.30
CA THR A 7 -4.89 -4.84 13.01
C THR A 7 -5.69 -5.75 12.08
N ARG A 8 -5.57 -7.06 12.27
CA ARG A 8 -6.31 -8.05 11.48
C ARG A 8 -7.82 -7.79 11.51
N ASP A 9 -8.38 -7.56 12.69
CA ASP A 9 -9.83 -7.40 12.87
C ASP A 9 -10.35 -6.17 12.12
N LEU A 10 -9.60 -5.07 12.15
CA LEU A 10 -9.94 -3.84 11.42
C LEU A 10 -9.89 -4.06 9.90
N LEU A 11 -8.85 -4.73 9.40
CA LEU A 11 -8.76 -5.07 7.98
C LEU A 11 -9.93 -5.95 7.54
N GLN A 12 -10.24 -6.98 8.31
CA GLN A 12 -11.32 -7.89 7.98
C GLN A 12 -12.67 -7.17 7.94
N GLN A 13 -12.93 -6.27 8.89
CA GLN A 13 -14.12 -5.42 8.88
C GLN A 13 -14.17 -4.51 7.65
N ALA A 14 -13.05 -3.89 7.29
CA ALA A 14 -12.95 -2.97 6.15
C ALA A 14 -13.25 -3.69 4.82
N HIS A 15 -12.67 -4.87 4.63
CA HIS A 15 -12.90 -5.72 3.46
C HIS A 15 -14.35 -6.21 3.38
N HIS A 16 -14.95 -6.63 4.50
CA HIS A 16 -16.37 -7.03 4.52
C HIS A 16 -17.30 -5.88 4.17
N MET A 17 -17.06 -4.68 4.72
CA MET A 17 -17.87 -3.50 4.41
C MET A 17 -17.76 -3.12 2.93
N ALA A 18 -16.53 -3.09 2.40
CA ALA A 18 -16.29 -2.78 0.99
C ALA A 18 -17.01 -3.77 0.06
N CYS A 19 -16.99 -5.07 0.38
CA CYS A 19 -17.72 -6.09 -0.36
C CYS A 19 -19.24 -5.86 -0.31
N ALA A 20 -19.80 -5.58 0.87
CA ALA A 20 -21.23 -5.34 1.05
C ALA A 20 -21.72 -4.08 0.30
N GLU A 21 -20.88 -3.05 0.22
CA GLU A 21 -21.20 -1.79 -0.48
C GLU A 21 -20.84 -1.80 -1.98
N GLY A 22 -20.20 -2.87 -2.48
CA GLY A 22 -19.66 -2.89 -3.84
C GLY A 22 -18.53 -1.88 -4.07
N TYR A 23 -17.84 -1.47 -3.01
CA TYR A 23 -16.71 -0.55 -3.09
C TYR A 23 -15.43 -1.29 -3.46
N ILE A 24 -14.70 -0.79 -4.46
CA ILE A 24 -13.40 -1.32 -4.89
C ILE A 24 -12.31 -0.37 -4.38
N GLY A 25 -11.65 -0.76 -3.29
CA GLY A 25 -10.46 -0.07 -2.78
C GLY A 25 -9.21 -0.43 -3.59
N THR A 26 -8.29 0.52 -3.75
CA THR A 26 -7.03 0.30 -4.46
C THR A 26 -5.90 -0.20 -3.54
N ASP A 27 -6.07 0.00 -2.23
CA ASP A 27 -5.16 -0.45 -1.18
C ASP A 27 -5.92 -0.61 0.16
N ASP A 28 -5.28 -1.20 1.17
CA ASP A 28 -5.90 -1.43 2.48
C ASP A 28 -6.23 -0.12 3.22
N ALA A 29 -5.40 0.91 3.05
CA ALA A 29 -5.64 2.23 3.63
C ALA A 29 -6.95 2.86 3.15
N SER A 30 -7.28 2.74 1.85
CA SER A 30 -8.55 3.22 1.29
C SER A 30 -9.76 2.50 1.90
N LEU A 31 -9.64 1.20 2.15
CA LEU A 31 -10.69 0.39 2.78
C LEU A 31 -10.90 0.81 4.24
N VAL A 32 -9.81 0.99 4.99
CA VAL A 32 -9.88 1.41 6.41
C VAL A 32 -10.41 2.83 6.55
N ALA A 33 -9.96 3.77 5.69
CA ALA A 33 -10.46 5.14 5.70
C ALA A 33 -11.96 5.22 5.40
N ARG A 34 -12.49 4.31 4.57
CA ARG A 34 -13.92 4.20 4.27
C ARG A 34 -14.77 3.89 5.51
N LEU A 35 -14.23 3.15 6.49
CA LEU A 35 -14.89 2.92 7.78
C LEU A 35 -14.97 4.18 8.67
N GLY A 36 -14.40 5.32 8.22
CA GLY A 36 -14.29 6.54 9.03
C GLY A 36 -13.16 6.48 10.06
N VAL A 37 -12.28 5.46 9.98
CA VAL A 37 -11.14 5.31 10.88
C VAL A 37 -9.99 6.19 10.39
N PRO A 38 -9.35 6.99 11.26
CA PRO A 38 -8.18 7.78 10.89
C PRO A 38 -7.02 6.90 10.43
N VAL A 39 -6.44 7.21 9.27
CA VAL A 39 -5.22 6.56 8.76
C VAL A 39 -4.06 7.54 8.89
N ALA A 40 -2.97 7.09 9.52
CA ALA A 40 -1.74 7.87 9.63
C ALA A 40 -0.82 7.61 8.44
N ILE A 41 -0.14 8.65 7.97
CA ILE A 41 0.89 8.54 6.94
C ILE A 41 2.26 8.59 7.61
N VAL A 42 3.07 7.56 7.36
CA VAL A 42 4.48 7.51 7.77
C VAL A 42 5.34 7.88 6.56
N PRO A 43 6.33 8.78 6.68
CA PRO A 43 7.23 9.10 5.58
C PRO A 43 7.92 7.84 5.02
N GLY A 44 7.78 7.65 3.71
CA GLY A 44 8.44 6.56 2.98
C GLY A 44 9.77 6.99 2.35
N ILE A 45 10.34 6.10 1.55
CA ILE A 45 11.55 6.35 0.76
C ILE A 45 11.20 6.22 -0.72
N TYR A 46 11.66 7.16 -1.54
CA TYR A 46 11.37 7.15 -2.98
C TYR A 46 11.91 5.91 -3.71
N THR A 47 12.91 5.23 -3.12
CA THR A 47 13.54 4.04 -3.69
C THR A 47 12.72 2.76 -3.49
N ASN A 48 11.68 2.78 -2.65
CA ASN A 48 10.73 1.66 -2.55
C ASN A 48 9.66 1.80 -3.63
N ILE A 49 10.11 1.56 -4.86
CA ILE A 49 9.30 1.64 -6.07
C ILE A 49 8.43 0.40 -6.25
N LYS A 50 7.31 0.56 -6.95
CA LYS A 50 6.53 -0.56 -7.49
C LYS A 50 7.02 -0.84 -8.90
N ILE A 51 7.45 -2.08 -9.17
CA ILE A 51 7.80 -2.52 -10.53
C ILE A 51 6.49 -2.77 -11.29
N THR A 52 6.24 -1.96 -12.31
CA THR A 52 5.00 -1.95 -13.11
C THR A 52 5.25 -2.03 -14.61
N THR A 53 6.44 -1.64 -15.06
CA THR A 53 6.88 -1.76 -16.46
C THR A 53 8.24 -2.48 -16.55
N PRO A 54 8.64 -2.97 -17.73
CA PRO A 54 9.95 -3.58 -17.91
C PRO A 54 11.13 -2.64 -17.56
N GLU A 55 10.98 -1.33 -17.82
CA GLU A 55 12.01 -0.33 -17.55
C GLU A 55 12.26 -0.14 -16.05
N ASP A 56 11.26 -0.37 -15.20
CA ASP A 56 11.40 -0.30 -13.74
C ASP A 56 12.45 -1.29 -13.21
N LEU A 57 12.72 -2.39 -13.93
CA LEU A 57 13.75 -3.36 -13.55
C LEU A 57 15.15 -2.76 -13.58
N LEU A 58 15.46 -1.93 -14.59
CA LEU A 58 16.75 -1.25 -14.70
C LEU A 58 16.98 -0.31 -13.51
N ILE A 59 15.91 0.37 -13.08
CA ILE A 59 15.94 1.26 -11.92
C ILE A 59 16.11 0.45 -10.64
N ALA A 60 15.34 -0.62 -10.46
CA ALA A 60 15.42 -1.49 -9.28
C ALA A 60 16.81 -2.11 -9.12
N GLU A 61 17.42 -2.60 -10.20
CA GLU A 61 18.78 -3.14 -10.20
C GLU A 61 19.82 -2.10 -9.80
N ALA A 62 19.72 -0.87 -10.35
CA ALA A 62 20.62 0.22 -9.99
C ALA A 62 20.48 0.61 -8.51
N LEU A 63 19.25 0.67 -7.98
CA LEU A 63 18.98 0.97 -6.58
C LEU A 63 19.59 -0.09 -5.63
N LEU A 64 19.50 -1.37 -5.99
CA LEU A 64 20.10 -2.48 -5.24
C LEU A 64 21.63 -2.41 -5.23
N GLN A 65 22.26 -2.13 -6.38
CA GLN A 65 23.72 -2.06 -6.51
C GLN A 65 24.32 -0.86 -5.77
N GLN A 66 23.60 0.26 -5.70
CA GLN A 66 24.06 1.48 -5.04
C GLN A 66 23.88 1.46 -3.51
N GLY A 67 23.30 0.39 -2.95
CA GLY A 67 22.94 0.34 -1.53
C GLY A 67 21.91 1.40 -1.15
N ALA A 68 21.07 1.82 -2.10
CA ALA A 68 20.02 2.83 -1.91
C ALA A 68 18.70 2.21 -1.40
N LEU A 69 18.78 0.97 -0.92
CA LEU A 69 17.72 0.14 -0.35
C LEU A 69 18.14 -0.39 1.01
#